data_AF-A0A949KSR7-F1
#
_entry.id   AF-A0A949KSR7-F1
#
_cell.length_a   1.000
_cell.length_b   1.000
_cell.length_c   1.000
_cell.angle_alpha   90.00
_cell.angle_beta   90.00
_cell.angle_gamma   90.00
#
_symmetry.space_group_name_H-M   'P 1'
#
loop_
_entity.id
_entity.type
_entity.pdbx_description
1 polymer ?
#
loop_
_entity_poly.entity_id
_entity_poly.type
_entity_poly.pdbx_seq_one_letter_code
_entity_poly.pdbx_strand_id
1 'polypeptide(L)' 'MADCAMTPNCLFFNDKMAHMPSTAEMMKRKYCRGDYSNCARFIVLEALGKEGVPADLAPNETEMAKQLLQADRLPGR' A
#
# COMPACT_ATOMS: atom_id res chain seq x y z
N MET A 1 -14.83 -13.62 -2.19
CA MET A 1 -13.38 -13.58 -1.88
C MET A 1 -12.81 -12.44 -2.69
N ALA A 2 -12.43 -11.36 -2.02
CA ALA A 2 -12.04 -10.15 -2.69
C ALA A 2 -10.50 -10.16 -2.69
N ASP A 3 -9.91 -10.69 -3.76
CA ASP A 3 -8.48 -10.65 -3.97
C ASP A 3 -8.11 -9.25 -4.48
N CYS A 4 -7.12 -8.63 -3.85
CA CYS A 4 -6.60 -7.35 -4.30
C CYS A 4 -6.07 -7.48 -5.73
N ALA A 5 -6.74 -6.87 -6.71
CA ALA A 5 -6.30 -6.84 -8.10
C ALA A 5 -4.93 -6.17 -8.29
N MET A 6 -4.49 -5.39 -7.30
CA MET A 6 -3.19 -4.72 -7.30
C MET A 6 -2.06 -5.61 -6.78
N THR A 7 -2.33 -6.83 -6.28
CA THR A 7 -1.28 -7.76 -5.81
C THR A 7 -0.09 -7.93 -6.77
N PRO A 8 -0.29 -8.14 -8.09
CA PRO A 8 0.82 -8.22 -9.05
C PRO A 8 1.52 -6.87 -9.29
N ASN A 9 0.79 -5.75 -9.19
CA ASN A 9 1.30 -4.41 -9.48
C ASN A 9 1.68 -3.60 -8.22
N CYS A 10 1.62 -4.23 -7.04
CA CYS A 10 1.81 -3.52 -5.78
C CYS A 10 3.28 -3.18 -5.61
N LEU A 11 3.56 -1.88 -5.51
CA LEU A 11 4.91 -1.34 -5.39
C LEU A 11 5.65 -1.91 -4.19
N PHE A 12 4.98 -2.18 -3.08
CA PHE A 12 5.66 -2.76 -1.92
C PHE A 12 6.35 -4.08 -2.25
N PHE A 13 5.65 -4.90 -3.04
CA PHE A 13 6.13 -6.21 -3.44
C PHE A 13 7.09 -6.13 -4.63
N ASN A 14 6.89 -5.16 -5.52
CA ASN A 14 7.75 -4.94 -6.67
C ASN A 14 9.03 -4.15 -6.35
N ASP A 15 9.06 -3.41 -5.23
CA ASP A 15 10.18 -2.56 -4.81
C ASP A 15 10.84 -3.17 -3.55
N LYS A 16 10.29 -2.92 -2.35
CA LYS A 16 10.89 -3.38 -1.08
C LYS A 16 10.99 -4.90 -0.92
N MET A 17 10.02 -5.66 -1.43
CA MET A 17 10.04 -7.14 -1.31
C MET A 17 10.37 -7.88 -2.61
N ALA A 18 10.93 -7.19 -3.61
CA ALA A 18 11.45 -7.84 -4.81
C ALA A 18 12.48 -8.94 -4.46
N HIS A 19 13.26 -8.73 -3.39
CA HIS A 19 14.27 -9.65 -2.91
C HIS A 19 13.79 -10.61 -1.80
N MET A 20 12.53 -10.52 -1.35
CA MET A 20 11.99 -11.33 -0.24
C MET A 20 10.61 -11.93 -0.57
N PRO A 21 10.54 -12.90 -1.50
CA PRO A 21 9.28 -13.45 -1.99
C PRO A 21 8.46 -14.19 -0.91
N SER A 22 9.11 -14.92 0.02
CA SER A 22 8.40 -15.63 1.09
C SER A 22 7.66 -14.69 2.04
N THR A 23 8.32 -13.62 2.48
CA THR A 23 7.69 -12.59 3.32
C THR A 23 6.59 -11.86 2.57
N ALA A 24 6.80 -11.63 1.26
CA ALA A 24 5.79 -11.03 0.39
C ALA A 24 4.51 -11.87 0.35
N GLU A 25 4.63 -13.17 0.13
CA GLU A 25 3.47 -14.07 0.10
C GLU A 25 2.68 -14.08 1.42
N MET A 26 3.36 -14.06 2.57
CA MET A 26 2.70 -14.01 3.87
C MET A 26 1.86 -12.73 4.02
N MET A 27 2.43 -11.59 3.66
CA MET A 27 1.75 -10.29 3.69
C MET A 27 0.59 -10.23 2.68
N LYS A 28 0.76 -10.79 1.47
CA LYS A 28 -0.32 -10.92 0.47
C LYS A 28 -1.49 -11.73 1.01
N ARG A 29 -1.26 -12.84 1.70
CA ARG A 29 -2.36 -13.62 2.28
C ARG A 29 -3.12 -12.85 3.35
N LYS A 30 -2.43 -12.05 4.17
CA LYS A 30 -3.06 -11.26 5.24
C LYS A 30 -3.81 -10.03 4.71
N TYR A 31 -3.16 -9.23 3.87
CA TYR A 31 -3.69 -7.94 3.42
C TYR A 31 -4.33 -8.00 2.04
N CYS A 32 -3.83 -8.80 1.10
CA CYS A 32 -4.39 -8.86 -0.26
C CYS A 32 -5.55 -9.85 -0.38
N ARG A 33 -5.57 -10.95 0.39
CA ARG A 33 -6.66 -11.95 0.41
C ARG A 33 -7.63 -11.80 1.60
N GLY A 34 -7.31 -10.94 2.55
CA GLY A 34 -8.20 -10.52 3.63
C GLY A 34 -8.82 -9.16 3.29
N ASP A 35 -8.40 -8.12 4.02
CA ASP A 35 -8.96 -6.78 3.90
C ASP A 35 -8.02 -5.81 3.17
N TYR A 36 -7.96 -5.91 1.84
CA TYR A 36 -7.11 -5.01 1.03
C TYR A 36 -7.63 -3.57 1.01
N SER A 37 -8.92 -3.35 1.27
CA SER A 37 -9.50 -2.01 1.40
C SER A 37 -8.92 -1.26 2.61
N ASN A 38 -8.42 -1.99 3.60
CA ASN A 38 -7.68 -1.44 4.75
C ASN A 38 -6.16 -1.50 4.52
N CYS A 39 -5.69 -1.66 3.29
CA CYS A 39 -4.26 -1.57 3.01
C CYS A 39 -3.87 -0.10 2.85
N ALA A 40 -3.06 0.42 3.77
CA ALA A 40 -2.56 1.80 3.75
C ALA A 40 -1.99 2.20 2.38
N ARG A 41 -1.17 1.30 1.82
CA ARG A 41 -0.52 1.50 0.52
C ARG A 41 -1.52 1.50 -0.63
N PHE A 42 -2.59 0.72 -0.54
CA PHE A 42 -3.65 0.71 -1.56
C PHE A 42 -4.37 2.06 -1.59
N ILE A 43 -4.73 2.59 -0.41
CA ILE A 43 -5.40 3.89 -0.28
C ILE A 43 -4.50 5.01 -0.85
N VAL A 44 -3.21 5.03 -0.48
CA VAL A 44 -2.29 6.06 -0.99
C VAL A 44 -2.05 5.90 -2.48
N LEU A 45 -1.90 4.68 -2.98
CA LEU A 45 -1.70 4.43 -4.41
C LEU A 45 -2.90 4.84 -5.24
N GLU A 46 -4.12 4.59 -4.75
CA GLU A 46 -5.35 4.98 -5.44
C GLU A 46 -5.50 6.51 -5.50
N ALA A 47 -5.05 7.23 -4.48
CA ALA A 47 -5.23 8.68 -4.38
C ALA A 47 -4.05 9.53 -4.91
N LEU A 48 -2.79 9.11 -4.70
CA LEU A 48 -1.57 9.82 -5.14
C LEU A 48 -0.81 9.11 -6.25
N GLY A 49 -1.19 7.88 -6.60
CA GLY A 49 -0.44 7.07 -7.55
C GLY A 49 0.83 6.49 -6.96
N LYS A 50 1.65 5.89 -7.83
CA LYS A 50 2.82 5.09 -7.42
C LYS A 50 3.91 5.92 -6.74
N GLU A 51 4.04 7.16 -7.15
CA GLU A 51 5.10 8.08 -6.71
C GLU A 51 4.82 8.65 -5.31
N GLY A 52 3.54 8.74 -4.91
CA GLY A 52 3.13 9.21 -3.59
C GLY A 52 3.17 8.14 -2.50
N VAL A 53 3.40 6.86 -2.83
CA VAL A 53 3.45 5.79 -1.83
C VAL A 53 4.84 5.71 -1.20
N PRO A 54 5.01 6.02 0.09
CA PRO A 54 6.30 5.91 0.74
C PRO A 54 6.76 4.45 0.77
N ALA A 55 8.06 4.22 0.50
CA ALA A 55 8.65 2.89 0.68
C ALA A 55 8.56 2.39 2.13
N ASP A 56 8.50 3.32 3.09
CA ASP A 56 8.39 3.00 4.52
C ASP A 56 6.97 2.71 5.00
N LEU A 57 5.95 3.07 4.22
CA LEU A 57 4.57 2.85 4.59
C LEU A 57 4.23 1.35 4.56
N ALA A 58 3.94 0.79 5.72
CA ALA A 58 3.51 -0.60 5.85
C ALA A 58 2.02 -0.75 5.49
N PRO A 59 1.56 -1.93 5.01
CA PRO A 59 0.16 -2.14 4.65
C PRO A 59 -0.81 -1.96 5.83
N ASN A 60 -0.34 -2.07 7.08
CA ASN A 60 -1.14 -1.88 8.29
C ASN A 60 -1.29 -0.41 8.74
N GLU A 61 -0.51 0.51 8.16
CA GLU A 61 -0.40 1.90 8.61
C GLU A 61 -1.49 2.79 7.96
N THR A 62 -2.75 2.39 8.07
CA THR A 62 -3.87 3.07 7.38
C THR A 62 -4.11 4.48 7.86
N GLU A 63 -3.84 4.78 9.13
CA GLU A 63 -3.91 6.14 9.64
C GLU A 63 -2.84 7.03 9.01
N MET A 64 -1.59 6.56 8.95
CA MET A 64 -0.49 7.28 8.30
C MET A 64 -0.80 7.53 6.82
N ALA A 65 -1.36 6.54 6.12
CA ALA A 65 -1.86 6.72 4.75
C ALA A 65 -2.84 7.88 4.63
N LYS A 66 -3.86 7.94 5.50
CA LYS A 66 -4.85 9.03 5.50
C LYS A 66 -4.19 10.38 5.79
N GLN A 67 -3.24 10.43 6.71
CA GLN A 67 -2.49 11.66 7.01
C GLN A 67 -1.66 12.13 5.82
N LEU A 68 -1.01 11.23 5.09
CA LEU A 68 -0.28 11.58 3.86
C LEU A 68 -1.21 12.15 2.79
N LEU A 69 -2.37 11.53 2.61
CA LEU A 69 -3.39 12.01 1.66
C LEU A 69 -3.96 13.38 2.05
N GLN A 70 -4.14 13.62 3.34
CA GLN A 70 -4.57 14.93 3.83
C GLN A 70 -3.46 15.98 3.69
N ALA A 71 -2.21 15.61 3.94
CA ALA A 71 -1.05 16.50 3.82
C ALA A 71 -0.81 16.93 2.36
N ASP A 72 -0.97 16.02 1.40
CA ASP A 72 -0.86 16.32 -0.03
C ASP A 72 -1.99 17.25 -0.52
N ARG A 73 -3.22 17.04 -0.01
CA ARG A 73 -4.40 17.83 -0.40
C ARG A 73 -4.46 19.24 0.19
N LEU A 74 -3.55 19.62 1.10
CA LEU A 74 -3.54 20.98 1.64
C LEU A 74 -2.76 21.93 0.71
N PRO A 75 -3.42 22.91 0.05
CA PRO A 75 -2.72 23.94 -0.69
C PRO A 75 -2.03 24.88 0.31
N GLY A 76 -0.72 24.72 0.51
CA GLY A 76 0.01 25.56 1.46
C GLY A 76 1.51 25.32 1.59
N ARG A 77 2.18 24.75 0.59
CA ARG A 77 3.64 24.69 0.55
C ARG A 77 4.20 25.39 -0.67
#